data_AF-A0A1Q3GFG5-F1
#
_entry.id   AF-A0A1Q3GFG5-F1
#
_cell.length_a   1.000
_cell.length_b   1.000
_cell.length_c   1.000
_cell.angle_alpha   90.00
_cell.angle_beta   90.00
_cell.angle_gamma   90.00
#
_symmetry.space_group_name_H-M   'P 1'
#
loop_
_entity.id
_entity.type
_entity.pdbx_description
1 polymer ?
#
loop_
_entity_poly.entity_id
_entity_poly.type
_entity_poly.pdbx_seq_one_letter_code
_entity_poly.pdbx_strand_id
1 'polypeptide(L)'
;MTSSINIYHSMKNHFPLLSQNNHLKIKQLVQAGQTPNLTLAYQLLQGQGFQRWQALSFISYYLPIQRKHRLGVGEGYIDYNYQTLWTYRLDGVDFELIEESEILLYLKTCLLINDKFYYLGTEFTDRKITRQQRDQKHKEVLLCYLFEQQDFIESLWIE
;
A
#
# COMPACT_ATOMS: atom_id res chain seq x y z
N MET A 1 -23.87 -5.16 -0.53
CA MET A 1 -23.06 -4.93 0.69
C MET A 1 -22.54 -6.27 1.20
N THR A 2 -21.57 -6.85 0.51
CA THR A 2 -20.98 -8.16 0.83
C THR A 2 -19.71 -8.30 -0.02
N SER A 3 -18.60 -7.65 0.36
CA SER A 3 -17.33 -7.84 -0.38
C SER A 3 -16.07 -7.70 0.47
N SER A 4 -16.02 -6.82 1.48
CA SER A 4 -14.80 -6.62 2.28
C SER A 4 -14.43 -7.81 3.19
N ILE A 5 -15.41 -8.60 3.66
CA ILE A 5 -15.15 -9.75 4.54
C ILE A 5 -14.52 -10.93 3.78
N ASN A 6 -14.88 -11.13 2.50
CA ASN A 6 -14.33 -12.22 1.68
C ASN A 6 -12.89 -11.93 1.22
N ILE A 7 -12.53 -10.67 0.99
CA ILE A 7 -11.15 -10.29 0.63
C ILE A 7 -10.20 -10.53 1.81
N TYR A 8 -10.62 -10.18 3.03
CA TYR A 8 -9.85 -10.43 4.25
C TYR A 8 -9.63 -11.91 4.54
N HIS A 9 -10.64 -12.74 4.28
CA HIS A 9 -10.52 -14.19 4.44
C HIS A 9 -9.69 -14.83 3.32
N SER A 10 -9.79 -14.30 2.09
CA SER A 10 -8.95 -14.70 0.96
C SER A 10 -7.48 -14.37 1.23
N MET A 11 -7.16 -13.14 1.60
CA MET A 11 -5.79 -12.67 1.79
C MET A 11 -5.01 -13.37 2.90
N LYS A 12 -5.67 -13.85 3.96
CA LYS A 12 -5.01 -14.66 5.00
C LYS A 12 -4.40 -15.95 4.45
N ASN A 13 -4.92 -16.46 3.33
CA ASN A 13 -4.42 -17.69 2.69
C ASN A 13 -3.25 -17.45 1.72
N HIS A 14 -2.87 -16.19 1.47
CA HIS A 14 -1.91 -15.85 0.39
C HIS A 14 -0.54 -15.41 0.91
N PHE A 15 -0.39 -15.21 2.21
CA PHE A 15 0.91 -15.02 2.83
C PHE A 15 1.47 -16.40 3.25
N PRO A 16 2.70 -16.75 2.85
CA PRO A 16 3.37 -17.89 3.45
C PRO A 16 3.34 -17.79 4.98
N LEU A 17 3.07 -18.90 5.67
CA LEU A 17 2.92 -18.90 7.12
C LEU A 17 4.25 -18.54 7.79
N LEU A 18 4.35 -17.31 8.30
CA LEU A 18 5.43 -16.89 9.18
C LEU A 18 5.23 -17.51 10.56
N SER A 19 6.32 -17.96 11.20
CA SER A 19 6.26 -18.25 12.63
C SER A 19 5.80 -17.00 13.39
N GLN A 20 4.96 -17.17 14.42
CA GLN A 20 4.34 -16.05 15.13
C GLN A 20 5.38 -15.04 15.66
N ASN A 21 6.54 -15.53 16.09
CA ASN A 21 7.65 -14.69 16.57
C ASN A 21 8.30 -13.87 15.43
N ASN A 22 8.51 -14.47 14.25
CA ASN A 22 9.07 -13.76 13.10
C ASN A 22 8.09 -12.70 12.58
N HIS A 23 6.80 -13.05 12.50
CA HIS A 23 5.74 -12.13 12.10
C HIS A 23 5.72 -10.87 12.97
N LEU A 24 5.76 -11.03 14.31
CA LEU A 24 5.74 -9.90 15.24
C LEU A 24 6.97 -8.99 15.08
N LYS A 25 8.17 -9.57 14.94
CA LYS A 25 9.41 -8.80 14.75
C LYS A 25 9.40 -8.02 13.43
N ILE A 26 9.02 -8.65 12.33
CA ILE A 26 8.97 -7.99 11.01
C ILE A 26 7.91 -6.89 11.01
N LYS A 27 6.74 -7.15 11.61
CA LYS A 27 5.71 -6.12 11.79
C LYS A 27 6.23 -4.92 12.58
N GLN A 28 6.97 -5.13 13.67
CA GLN A 28 7.55 -4.04 14.46
C GLN A 28 8.55 -3.21 13.65
N LEU A 29 9.40 -3.86 12.84
CA LEU A 29 10.30 -3.17 11.91
C LEU A 29 9.53 -2.28 10.94
N VAL A 30 8.47 -2.81 10.33
CA VAL A 30 7.62 -2.06 9.39
C VAL A 30 6.92 -0.88 10.08
N GLN A 31 6.40 -1.09 11.29
CA GLN A 31 5.68 -0.06 12.05
C GLN A 31 6.60 1.09 12.50
N ALA A 32 7.90 0.85 12.65
CA ALA A 32 8.86 1.92 12.91
C ALA A 32 9.01 2.89 11.71
N GLY A 33 8.68 2.45 10.49
CA GLY A 33 8.61 3.31 9.29
C GLY A 33 9.94 3.91 8.83
N GLN A 34 11.07 3.51 9.42
CA GLN A 34 12.40 3.96 9.03
C GLN A 34 12.91 3.15 7.83
N THR A 35 13.53 3.80 6.85
CA THR A 35 14.04 3.14 5.63
C THR A 35 14.89 1.89 5.92
N PRO A 36 15.88 1.91 6.83
CA PRO A 36 16.67 0.72 7.13
C PRO A 36 15.83 -0.45 7.66
N ASN A 37 14.79 -0.16 8.45
CA ASN A 37 13.90 -1.18 9.00
C ASN A 37 12.99 -1.77 7.92
N LEU A 38 12.55 -0.96 6.95
CA LEU A 38 11.75 -1.43 5.82
C LEU A 38 12.59 -2.31 4.88
N THR A 39 13.82 -1.92 4.58
CA THR A 39 14.77 -2.75 3.82
C THR A 39 15.05 -4.07 4.53
N LEU A 40 15.31 -4.04 5.84
CA LEU A 40 15.52 -5.26 6.63
C LEU A 40 14.27 -6.15 6.65
N ALA A 41 13.09 -5.57 6.86
CA ALA A 41 11.83 -6.30 6.83
C ALA A 41 11.62 -7.00 5.49
N TYR A 42 11.89 -6.29 4.38
CA TYR A 42 11.83 -6.84 3.03
C TYR A 42 12.79 -8.03 2.85
N GLN A 43 14.05 -7.88 3.23
CA GLN A 43 15.05 -8.95 3.16
C GLN A 43 14.67 -10.17 4.01
N LEU A 44 14.13 -9.96 5.22
CA LEU A 44 13.67 -11.05 6.09
C LEU A 44 12.46 -11.80 5.53
N LEU A 45 11.58 -11.11 4.80
CA LEU A 45 10.45 -11.73 4.11
C LEU A 45 10.94 -12.53 2.90
N GLN A 46 11.82 -11.96 2.06
CA GLN A 46 12.45 -12.65 0.94
C GLN A 46 13.22 -13.89 1.40
N GLY A 47 13.99 -13.80 2.48
CA GLY A 47 14.71 -14.93 3.08
C GLY A 47 13.79 -16.03 3.62
N GLN A 48 12.50 -15.74 3.82
CA GLN A 48 11.47 -16.72 4.18
C GLN A 48 10.67 -17.22 2.96
N GLY A 49 11.14 -16.93 1.74
CA GLY A 49 10.56 -17.41 0.50
C GLY A 49 9.34 -16.61 0.03
N PHE A 50 9.09 -15.42 0.59
CA PHE A 50 8.05 -14.55 0.05
C PHE A 50 8.49 -14.02 -1.32
N GLN A 51 7.57 -14.03 -2.27
CA GLN A 51 7.71 -13.26 -3.50
C GLN A 51 7.70 -11.75 -3.19
N ARG A 52 8.23 -10.93 -4.08
CA ARG A 52 8.36 -9.48 -3.85
C ARG A 52 6.99 -8.83 -3.66
N TRP A 53 5.99 -9.21 -4.47
CA TRP A 53 4.63 -8.68 -4.31
C TRP A 53 4.01 -9.06 -2.95
N GLN A 54 4.33 -10.25 -2.40
CA GLN A 54 3.88 -10.68 -1.07
C GLN A 54 4.57 -9.87 0.02
N ALA A 55 5.88 -9.63 -0.12
CA ALA A 55 6.64 -8.83 0.83
C ALA A 55 6.15 -7.37 0.83
N LEU A 56 5.92 -6.78 -0.35
CA LEU A 56 5.33 -5.46 -0.51
C LEU A 56 3.94 -5.37 0.11
N SER A 57 3.11 -6.39 -0.09
CA SER A 57 1.77 -6.48 0.52
C SER A 57 1.86 -6.45 2.05
N PHE A 58 2.78 -7.22 2.63
CA PHE A 58 3.01 -7.23 4.08
C PHE A 58 3.46 -5.86 4.59
N ILE A 59 4.47 -5.28 3.96
CA ILE A 59 5.04 -3.98 4.35
C ILE A 59 3.97 -2.90 4.25
N SER A 60 3.30 -2.79 3.10
CA SER A 60 2.31 -1.75 2.84
C SER A 60 1.09 -1.85 3.77
N TYR A 61 0.69 -3.06 4.15
CA TYR A 61 -0.41 -3.25 5.09
C TYR A 61 -0.07 -2.77 6.51
N TYR A 62 1.15 -3.02 6.99
CA TYR A 62 1.56 -2.66 8.34
C TYR A 62 2.20 -1.29 8.48
N LEU A 63 2.61 -0.67 7.37
CA LEU A 63 3.18 0.67 7.39
C LEU A 63 2.12 1.68 7.88
N PRO A 64 2.42 2.51 8.89
CA PRO A 64 1.48 3.51 9.38
C PRO A 64 1.19 4.56 8.32
N ILE A 65 -0.10 4.88 8.13
CA ILE A 65 -0.50 5.96 7.23
C ILE A 65 -0.19 7.31 7.89
N GLN A 66 0.65 8.10 7.23
CA GLN A 66 1.03 9.46 7.56
C GLN A 66 0.61 10.39 6.43
N ARG A 67 -0.57 11.01 6.56
CA ARG A 67 -1.07 11.98 5.57
C ARG A 67 -0.21 13.23 5.54
N LYS A 68 0.44 13.47 4.41
CA LYS A 68 1.17 14.70 4.10
C LYS A 68 0.59 15.29 2.83
N HIS A 69 0.27 16.58 2.85
CA HIS A 69 -0.22 17.27 1.67
C HIS A 69 0.86 17.27 0.58
N ARG A 70 0.46 16.97 -0.64
CA ARG A 70 1.35 16.94 -1.79
C ARG A 70 1.06 18.12 -2.70
N LEU A 71 2.07 18.97 -2.90
CA LEU A 71 2.01 20.10 -3.81
C LEU A 71 2.40 19.64 -5.23
N GLY A 72 1.71 20.15 -6.24
CA GLY A 72 2.13 20.04 -7.65
C GLY A 72 1.93 18.68 -8.31
N VAL A 73 1.01 17.86 -7.80
CA VAL A 73 0.57 16.62 -8.46
C VAL A 73 -0.87 16.77 -8.90
N GLY A 74 -1.17 16.27 -10.10
CA GLY A 74 -2.44 16.49 -10.81
C GLY A 74 -2.21 17.37 -12.03
N GLU A 75 -2.64 16.91 -13.21
CA GLU A 75 -2.62 17.70 -14.43
C GLU A 75 -3.52 18.93 -14.26
N GLY A 76 -2.99 20.10 -13.90
CA GLY A 76 -3.64 21.41 -14.16
C GLY A 76 -5.00 21.73 -13.50
N TYR A 77 -5.62 20.85 -12.72
CA TYR A 77 -6.93 21.08 -12.12
C TYR A 77 -6.82 21.58 -10.68
N ILE A 78 -7.34 22.78 -10.44
CA ILE A 78 -7.36 23.51 -9.14
C ILE A 78 -8.17 22.76 -8.06
N ASP A 79 -8.95 21.75 -8.44
CA ASP A 79 -10.00 21.12 -7.64
C ASP A 79 -9.60 19.79 -6.94
N TYR A 80 -8.40 19.26 -7.22
CA TYR A 80 -7.92 18.01 -6.62
C TYR A 80 -6.90 18.25 -5.52
N ASN A 81 -7.10 17.61 -4.37
CA ASN A 81 -6.14 17.62 -3.26
C ASN A 81 -5.53 16.23 -3.09
N TYR A 82 -4.21 16.16 -3.29
CA TYR A 82 -3.42 14.94 -3.15
C TYR A 82 -2.75 14.89 -1.78
N GLN A 83 -2.82 13.73 -1.15
CA GLN A 83 -2.15 13.44 0.10
C GLN A 83 -1.32 12.17 -0.04
N THR A 84 -0.02 12.28 0.20
CA THR A 84 0.84 11.12 0.41
C THR A 84 0.41 10.45 1.71
N LEU A 85 0.07 9.16 1.64
CA LEU A 85 -0.26 8.32 2.79
C LEU A 85 0.98 7.67 3.38
N TRP A 86 1.92 7.22 2.54
CA TRP A 86 3.25 6.79 2.92
C TRP A 86 4.13 6.71 1.67
N THR A 87 5.44 6.69 1.88
CA THR A 87 6.45 6.46 0.84
C THR A 87 7.53 5.53 1.40
N TYR A 88 8.07 4.66 0.55
CA TYR A 88 9.28 3.91 0.86
C TYR A 88 10.00 3.49 -0.42
N ARG A 89 11.28 3.15 -0.29
CA ARG A 89 12.12 2.63 -1.37
C ARG A 89 12.61 1.22 -1.02
N LEU A 90 12.53 0.30 -1.97
CA LEU A 90 13.05 -1.06 -1.84
C LEU A 90 13.86 -1.41 -3.09
N ASP A 91 15.13 -1.77 -2.89
CA ASP A 91 16.03 -2.25 -3.94
C ASP A 91 15.95 -1.42 -5.24
N GLY A 92 16.03 -0.10 -5.08
CA GLY A 92 16.02 0.83 -6.21
C GLY A 92 14.65 1.33 -6.66
N VAL A 93 13.55 0.65 -6.28
CA VAL A 93 12.17 1.00 -6.67
C VAL A 93 11.50 1.84 -5.58
N ASP A 94 10.99 3.00 -5.98
CA ASP A 94 10.23 3.92 -5.12
C ASP A 94 8.74 3.61 -5.19
N PHE A 95 8.12 3.47 -4.03
CA PHE A 95 6.69 3.25 -3.86
C PHE A 95 6.07 4.37 -3.04
N GLU A 96 4.90 4.82 -3.46
CA GLU A 96 4.13 5.82 -2.72
C GLU A 96 2.64 5.57 -2.83
N LEU A 97 1.96 5.50 -1.68
CA LEU A 97 0.50 5.44 -1.65
C LEU A 97 -0.06 6.84 -1.51
N ILE A 98 -0.98 7.20 -2.40
CA ILE A 98 -1.55 8.54 -2.49
C ILE A 98 -3.08 8.45 -2.38
N GLU A 99 -3.65 9.34 -1.59
CA GLU A 99 -5.08 9.64 -1.54
C GLU A 99 -5.31 10.88 -2.42
N GLU A 100 -6.08 10.72 -3.51
CA GLU A 100 -6.60 11.84 -4.30
C GLU A 100 -8.01 12.14 -3.80
N SER A 101 -8.29 13.41 -3.51
CA SER A 101 -9.60 13.87 -3.07
C SER A 101 -10.14 14.94 -4.02
N GLU A 102 -11.31 14.66 -4.59
CA GLU A 102 -12.07 15.61 -5.40
C GLU A 102 -13.12 16.27 -4.51
N ILE A 103 -13.03 17.59 -4.32
CA ILE A 103 -13.94 18.48 -3.57
C ILE A 103 -14.86 17.74 -2.56
N LEU A 104 -14.27 17.11 -1.53
CA LEU A 104 -14.96 16.48 -0.39
C LEU A 104 -16.06 15.44 -0.72
N LEU A 105 -16.02 14.86 -1.93
CA LEU A 105 -17.04 13.94 -2.41
C LEU A 105 -16.49 12.54 -2.66
N TYR A 106 -15.35 12.43 -3.33
CA TYR A 106 -14.77 11.14 -3.70
C TYR A 106 -13.29 11.07 -3.33
N LEU A 107 -12.92 9.94 -2.75
CA LEU A 107 -11.55 9.58 -2.47
C LEU A 107 -11.12 8.47 -3.42
N LYS A 108 -10.03 8.69 -4.14
CA LYS A 108 -9.36 7.69 -4.97
C LYS A 108 -8.04 7.28 -4.32
N THR A 109 -7.71 6.00 -4.45
CA THR A 109 -6.41 5.47 -4.03
C THR A 109 -5.52 5.35 -5.26
N CYS A 110 -4.34 5.95 -5.21
CA CYS A 110 -3.34 5.87 -6.26
C CYS A 110 -2.05 5.27 -5.69
N LEU A 111 -1.35 4.49 -6.51
CA LEU A 111 0.01 4.02 -6.22
C LEU A 111 0.94 4.71 -7.20
N LEU A 112 2.02 5.29 -6.68
CA LEU A 112 3.15 5.75 -7.45
C LEU A 112 4.24 4.70 -7.40
N ILE A 113 4.76 4.31 -8.56
CA ILE A 113 5.93 3.45 -8.69
C ILE A 113 6.93 4.13 -9.61
N ASN A 114 8.10 4.52 -9.08
CA ASN A 114 9.12 5.28 -9.82
C ASN A 114 8.49 6.46 -10.60
N ASP A 115 7.72 7.31 -9.91
CA ASP A 115 7.00 8.48 -10.45
C ASP A 115 5.88 8.19 -11.47
N LYS A 116 5.57 6.93 -11.76
CA LYS A 116 4.41 6.56 -12.61
C LYS A 116 3.15 6.38 -11.77
N PHE A 117 2.06 7.01 -12.19
CA PHE A 117 0.73 6.92 -11.55
C PHE A 117 -0.04 5.67 -11.96
N TYR A 118 -0.54 4.94 -10.96
CA TYR A 118 -1.47 3.84 -11.12
C TYR A 118 -2.71 4.11 -10.27
N TYR A 119 -3.89 4.05 -10.89
CA TYR A 119 -5.18 4.21 -10.21
C TYR A 119 -5.71 2.85 -9.77
N LEU A 120 -6.04 2.69 -8.48
CA LEU A 120 -6.36 1.39 -7.90
C LEU A 120 -7.88 1.09 -7.89
N GLY A 121 -8.68 1.88 -8.61
CA GLY A 121 -10.03 1.50 -9.00
C GLY A 121 -11.15 1.69 -7.96
N THR A 122 -10.92 2.40 -6.84
CA THR A 122 -12.02 2.70 -5.90
C THR A 122 -12.22 4.18 -5.67
N GLU A 123 -13.44 4.63 -5.96
CA GLU A 123 -14.02 5.85 -5.44
C GLU A 123 -14.88 5.50 -4.23
N PHE A 124 -14.65 6.16 -3.10
CA PHE A 124 -15.59 6.07 -1.98
C PHE A 124 -15.85 7.45 -1.36
N THR A 125 -17.09 7.61 -0.89
CA THR A 125 -17.55 8.89 -0.35
C THR A 125 -16.99 9.12 1.05
N ASP A 126 -16.29 10.24 1.24
CA ASP A 126 -15.65 10.60 2.51
C ASP A 126 -16.67 10.81 3.65
N ARG A 127 -17.86 11.33 3.33
CA ARG A 127 -18.89 11.77 4.31
C ARG A 127 -19.50 10.67 5.19
N LYS A 128 -19.18 9.40 4.97
CA LYS A 128 -19.85 8.26 5.64
C LYS A 128 -18.91 7.29 6.36
N ILE A 129 -17.61 7.56 6.41
CA ILE A 129 -16.64 6.63 6.99
C ILE A 129 -15.69 7.32 7.97
N THR A 130 -15.28 6.60 9.01
CA THR A 130 -14.26 7.08 9.94
C THR A 130 -12.89 7.08 9.29
N ARG A 131 -11.94 7.83 9.86
CA ARG A 131 -10.54 7.82 9.39
C ARG A 131 -9.94 6.42 9.38
N GLN A 132 -10.23 5.58 10.39
CA GLN A 132 -9.75 4.20 10.43
C GLN A 132 -10.36 3.35 9.31
N GLN A 133 -11.66 3.51 9.03
CA GLN A 133 -12.31 2.81 7.92
C GLN A 133 -11.74 3.24 6.57
N ARG A 134 -11.45 4.54 6.40
CA ARG A 134 -10.77 5.08 5.22
C ARG A 134 -9.36 4.48 5.05
N ASP A 135 -8.55 4.51 6.11
CA ASP A 135 -7.23 3.90 6.13
C ASP A 135 -7.28 2.41 5.75
N GLN A 136 -8.28 1.72 6.26
CA GLN A 136 -8.49 0.31 5.96
C GLN A 136 -8.89 0.08 4.50
N LYS A 137 -9.77 0.92 3.93
CA LYS A 137 -10.13 0.84 2.50
C LYS A 137 -8.93 1.05 1.58
N HIS A 138 -8.09 2.06 1.85
CA HIS A 138 -6.88 2.27 1.04
C HIS A 138 -5.95 1.05 1.06
N LYS A 139 -5.80 0.41 2.23
CA LYS A 139 -5.03 -0.82 2.36
C LYS A 139 -5.65 -1.98 1.59
N GLU A 140 -6.95 -2.23 1.76
CA GLU A 140 -7.64 -3.31 1.04
C GLU A 140 -7.47 -3.19 -0.47
N VAL A 141 -7.67 -1.98 -1.00
CA VAL A 141 -7.61 -1.69 -2.44
C VAL A 141 -6.20 -1.85 -2.98
N LEU A 142 -5.20 -1.36 -2.25
CA LEU A 142 -3.81 -1.59 -2.60
C LEU A 142 -3.46 -3.07 -2.63
N LEU A 143 -3.90 -3.85 -1.65
CA LEU A 143 -3.56 -5.26 -1.56
C LEU A 143 -4.22 -6.08 -2.68
N CYS A 144 -5.46 -5.75 -3.05
CA CYS A 144 -6.10 -6.29 -4.25
C CYS A 144 -5.26 -5.99 -5.50
N TYR A 145 -4.86 -4.73 -5.67
CA TYR A 145 -4.03 -4.32 -6.81
C TYR A 145 -2.69 -5.08 -6.86
N LEU A 146 -1.96 -5.16 -5.74
CA LEU A 146 -0.67 -5.86 -5.70
C LEU A 146 -0.80 -7.36 -6.02
N PHE A 147 -1.91 -7.98 -5.63
CA PHE A 147 -2.20 -9.37 -5.96
C PHE A 147 -2.54 -9.53 -7.45
N GLU A 148 -3.46 -8.72 -7.98
CA GLU A 148 -3.88 -8.78 -9.38
C GLU A 148 -2.72 -8.45 -10.34
N GLN A 149 -1.77 -7.63 -9.91
CA GLN A 149 -0.62 -7.19 -10.69
C GLN A 149 0.67 -7.91 -10.28
N GLN A 150 0.61 -9.09 -9.66
CA GLN A 150 1.79 -9.81 -9.15
C GLN A 150 2.93 -9.91 -10.17
N ASP A 151 2.64 -10.26 -11.44
CA ASP A 151 3.67 -10.44 -12.46
C ASP A 151 4.33 -9.11 -12.84
N PHE A 152 3.52 -8.05 -12.95
CA PHE A 152 4.02 -6.70 -13.18
C PHE A 152 4.92 -6.26 -12.01
N ILE A 153 4.46 -6.46 -10.77
CA ILE A 153 5.24 -6.11 -9.58
C ILE A 153 6.57 -6.88 -9.55
N GLU A 154 6.58 -8.18 -9.85
CA GLU A 154 7.83 -8.95 -9.91
C GLU A 154 8.80 -8.45 -11.00
N SER A 155 8.26 -7.98 -12.13
CA SER A 155 9.06 -7.46 -13.24
C SER A 155 9.77 -6.14 -12.97
N LEU A 156 9.40 -5.41 -11.91
CA LEU A 156 10.03 -4.13 -11.55
C LEU A 156 11.53 -4.25 -11.22
N TRP A 157 12.02 -5.47 -10.98
CA TRP A 157 13.41 -5.79 -10.63
C TRP A 157 14.11 -6.67 -11.66
N ILE A 158 13.50 -6.86 -12.83
CA ILE A 158 14.12 -7.60 -13.94
C ILE A 158 14.65 -6.55 -14.91
N GLU A 159 15.99 -6.49 -15.02
CA GLU A 159 16.68 -5.73 -16.08
C GLU A 159 16.62 -6.46 -17.42
#